data_AF-A0A5K1D3M2-F1
#
_entry.id   AF-A0A5K1D3M2-F1
#
_cell.length_a   1.000
_cell.length_b   1.000
_cell.length_c   1.000
_cell.angle_alpha   90.00
_cell.angle_beta   90.00
_cell.angle_gamma   90.00
#
_symmetry.space_group_name_H-M   'P 1'
#
loop_
_entity.id
_entity.type
_entity.pdbx_description
1 polymer ?
#
loop_
_entity_poly.entity_id
_entity_poly.type
_entity_poly.pdbx_seq_one_letter_code
_entity_poly.pdbx_strand_id
1 'polypeptide(L)' 'VAAAKADLNYIGLDGEIGCMVNGAGLAMATMDIIKLHGGTPANFLDVGGNASESQ' A
#
# COMPACT_ATOMS: atom_id res chain seq x y z
N VAL A 1 7.22 -3.92 11.65
CA VAL A 1 6.66 -4.46 12.92
C VAL A 1 5.46 -3.66 13.44
N ALA A 2 5.31 -2.36 13.15
CA ALA A 2 4.13 -1.57 13.56
C ALA A 2 2.84 -1.91 12.78
N ALA A 3 2.90 -2.02 11.45
CA ALA A 3 1.71 -2.28 10.62
C ALA A 3 1.01 -3.61 10.94
N ALA A 4 1.78 -4.69 11.15
CA ALA A 4 1.21 -5.98 11.56
C ALA A 4 0.49 -5.94 12.92
N LYS A 5 0.77 -4.94 13.78
CA LYS A 5 0.04 -4.74 15.05
C LYS A 5 -1.30 -4.03 14.84
N ALA A 6 -1.45 -3.29 13.74
CA ALA A 6 -2.68 -2.61 13.32
C ALA A 6 -3.51 -3.44 12.33
N ASP A 7 -3.16 -4.72 12.15
CA ASP A 7 -3.77 -5.62 11.16
C ASP A 7 -3.65 -5.11 9.71
N LEU A 8 -2.53 -4.42 9.41
CA LEU A 8 -2.22 -3.84 8.12
C LEU A 8 -1.11 -4.61 7.41
N ASN A 9 -1.31 -4.86 6.12
CA ASN A 9 -0.32 -5.50 5.25
C ASN A 9 0.59 -4.44 4.62
N TYR A 10 1.71 -4.15 5.29
CA TYR A 10 2.68 -3.13 4.82
C TYR A 10 4.01 -3.74 4.40
N ILE A 11 4.51 -3.32 3.23
CA ILE A 11 5.88 -3.57 2.76
C ILE A 11 6.48 -2.24 2.32
N GLY A 12 7.61 -1.85 2.91
CA GLY A 12 8.35 -0.66 2.49
C GLY A 12 9.17 -0.90 1.22
N LEU A 13 9.24 0.10 0.36
CA LEU A 13 10.01 0.13 -0.88
C LEU A 13 10.83 1.43 -0.94
N ASP A 14 11.76 1.53 -1.89
CA ASP A 14 12.68 2.69 -2.01
C ASP A 14 12.15 3.82 -2.90
N GLY A 15 10.82 3.96 -3.02
CA GLY A 15 10.19 4.99 -3.84
C GLY A 15 9.81 6.26 -3.08
N GLU A 16 9.17 7.19 -3.79
CA GLU A 16 8.78 8.50 -3.26
C GLU A 16 7.25 8.67 -3.14
N ILE A 17 6.46 7.77 -3.74
CA ILE A 17 5.00 7.85 -3.78
C ILE A 17 4.38 6.78 -2.87
N GLY A 18 3.77 7.20 -1.77
CA GLY A 18 3.09 6.29 -0.87
C GLY A 18 1.76 5.78 -1.42
N CYS A 19 1.49 4.48 -1.28
CA CYS A 19 0.24 3.85 -1.69
C CYS A 19 -0.50 3.30 -0.49
N MET A 20 -1.80 3.61 -0.36
CA MET A 20 -2.71 3.01 0.63
C MET A 20 -3.94 2.51 -0.12
N VAL A 21 -4.22 1.21 -0.04
CA VAL A 21 -5.24 0.59 -0.88
C VAL A 21 -5.99 -0.50 -0.11
N ASN A 22 -7.27 -0.65 -0.39
CA ASN A 22 -8.11 -1.75 0.08
C ASN A 22 -7.94 -2.95 -0.88
N GLY A 23 -7.27 -3.99 -0.40
CA GLY A 23 -7.02 -5.23 -1.13
C GLY A 23 -5.68 -5.28 -1.85
N ALA A 24 -4.96 -6.39 -1.65
CA ALA A 24 -3.64 -6.64 -2.24
C ALA A 24 -3.61 -6.55 -3.78
N GLY A 25 -4.66 -7.01 -4.47
CA GLY A 25 -4.72 -6.96 -5.94
C GLY A 25 -4.79 -5.54 -6.48
N LEU A 26 -5.59 -4.68 -5.85
CA LEU A 26 -5.69 -3.27 -6.22
C LEU A 26 -4.41 -2.53 -5.85
N ALA A 27 -3.80 -2.86 -4.71
CA ALA A 27 -2.53 -2.29 -4.28
C ALA A 27 -1.41 -2.56 -5.30
N MET A 28 -1.31 -3.79 -5.82
CA MET A 28 -0.36 -4.13 -6.88
C MET A 28 -0.64 -3.37 -8.18
N ALA A 29 -1.91 -3.29 -8.61
CA ALA A 29 -2.28 -2.55 -9.81
C ALA A 29 -1.99 -1.04 -9.69
N THR A 30 -2.17 -0.44 -8.51
CA THR A 30 -1.82 0.97 -8.25
C THR A 30 -0.32 1.21 -8.36
N MET A 31 0.50 0.30 -7.81
CA MET A 31 1.96 0.38 -7.95
C MET A 31 2.40 0.26 -9.42
N ASP A 32 1.78 -0.65 -10.18
CA ASP A 32 2.05 -0.82 -11.61
C ASP A 32 1.71 0.45 -12.40
N ILE A 33 0.56 1.08 -12.12
CA ILE A 33 0.16 2.35 -12.75
C ILE A 33 1.14 3.47 -12.41
N ILE A 34 1.56 3.58 -11.14
CA ILE A 34 2.55 4.58 -10.71
C ILE A 34 3.85 4.39 -11.47
N LYS A 35 4.32 3.13 -11.57
CA LYS A 35 5.55 2.81 -12.30
C LYS A 35 5.42 3.09 -13.80
N LEU A 36 4.26 2.79 -14.40
CA LEU A 36 3.95 3.05 -15.80
C LEU A 36 4.01 4.55 -16.14
N HIS A 37 3.62 5.42 -15.20
CA HIS A 37 3.67 6.88 -15.36
C HIS A 37 5.01 7.49 -14.89
N GLY A 38 6.03 6.67 -14.63
CA GLY A 38 7.38 7.13 -14.29
C GLY A 38 7.62 7.42 -12.81
N GLY A 39 6.62 7.20 -11.95
CA GLY A 39 6.77 7.31 -10.49
C GLY A 39 7.41 6.06 -9.86
N THR A 40 7.81 6.18 -8.60
CA THR A 40 8.36 5.08 -7.81
C THR A 40 7.51 4.87 -6.56
N PRO A 41 6.85 3.71 -6.38
CA PRO A 41 6.07 3.44 -5.19
C PRO A 41 6.99 3.28 -3.98
N ALA A 42 6.70 4.03 -2.91
CA ALA A 42 7.43 4.05 -1.64
C ALA A 42 7.01 2.92 -0.70
N ASN A 43 5.80 2.41 -0.86
CA ASN A 43 5.31 1.32 -0.04
C ASN A 43 4.15 0.59 -0.71
N PHE A 44 3.96 -0.66 -0.32
CA PHE A 44 2.73 -1.40 -0.46
C PHE A 44 2.01 -1.35 0.89
N LEU A 45 0.78 -0.86 0.93
CA LEU A 45 -0.07 -0.91 2.11
C LEU A 45 -1.47 -1.37 1.71
N ASP A 46 -1.84 -2.56 2.17
CA ASP A 46 -3.18 -3.11 2.07
C ASP A 46 -3.90 -3.00 3.42
N VAL A 47 -4.97 -2.21 3.45
CA VAL A 47 -5.82 -1.95 4.63
C VAL A 47 -6.95 -2.98 4.82
N GLY A 48 -7.10 -3.92 3.88
CA GLY A 48 -8.15 -4.92 3.89
C GLY A 48 -9.56 -4.37 3.61
N GLY A 49 -10.53 -5.28 3.49
CA GLY A 49 -11.91 -4.99 3.04
C GLY A 49 -12.71 -4.06 3.96
N ASN A 50 -12.38 -4.01 5.25
CA ASN A 50 -13.13 -3.30 6.29
C ASN A 50 -12.25 -2.25 6.99
N ALA A 51 -11.66 -1.33 6.22
CA ALA A 51 -10.87 -0.25 6.79
C ALA A 51 -11.73 0.62 7.74
N SER A 52 -11.30 0.70 9.00
CA SER A 52 -11.92 1.52 10.05
C SER A 52 -11.05 2.73 10.39
N GLU A 53 -11.65 3.78 10.94
CA GLU A 53 -10.92 5.02 11.33
C GLU A 53 -9.78 4.78 12.33
N SER A 54 -9.87 3.68 13.10
CA SER A 54 -8.90 3.31 14.12
C SER A 54 -7.73 2.44 13.63
N GLN A 55 -7.72 2.05 12.36
CA GLN A 55 -6.61 1.32 11.71
C GLN A 55 -5.64 2.27 11.03
#